data_AF-A0A0D8ZMR2-F1
#
_entry.id   AF-A0A0D8ZMR2-F1
#
_cell.length_a   1.000
_cell.length_b   1.000
_cell.length_c   1.000
_cell.angle_alpha   90.00
_cell.angle_beta   90.00
_cell.angle_gamma   90.00
#
_symmetry.space_group_name_H-M   'P 1'
#
loop_
_entity.id
_entity.type
_entity.pdbx_description
1 polymer ?
#
loop_
_entity_poly.entity_id
_entity_poly.type
_entity_poly.pdbx_seq_one_letter_code
_entity_poly.pdbx_strand_id
1 'polypeptide(L)'
;MSKNEEKRLTFNWLNSPFSIVVCAGIFLSTFAYIYLGKQYFDFLSKRSESVHQYKSSKYKELYEQSSPKILALRKSTDELLSLLQNNYGISTFEIEKPLENLQKAIVSYDNYVFDVEFYGNSNQVTSAKEIQRWSYDVYSQFSSQLLLAEKVQDSIHDMAIGVNKISANQERKEYIRFHFDKIQNELNTMIQEENKLYYKYYKFDIPVLKLLYNQLSYNFRVSIGLNITSELAQSSEIASEIKQLEKNSKHQGSQIPYVVAQSRAVLSSDFSANDILLTKKDSRLKAELVDKLINQVVENDSYLRKERSLRRKDF
;
A
#
# COMPACT_ATOMS: atom_id res chain seq x y z
N MET A 1 88.02 72.69 -16.23
CA MET A 1 87.23 71.47 -16.50
C MET A 1 86.44 71.14 -15.25
N SER A 2 85.13 71.38 -15.29
CA SER A 2 84.19 71.28 -14.16
C SER A 2 83.77 69.83 -13.93
N LYS A 3 83.82 69.37 -12.68
CA LYS A 3 83.13 68.15 -12.21
C LYS A 3 81.71 68.55 -11.79
N ASN A 4 80.70 68.05 -12.51
CA ASN A 4 79.30 68.16 -12.10
C ASN A 4 78.98 67.09 -11.05
N GLU A 5 78.57 67.53 -9.86
CA GLU A 5 78.00 66.69 -8.80
C GLU A 5 76.50 66.48 -9.05
N GLU A 6 76.08 65.24 -9.30
CA GLU A 6 74.69 64.82 -9.24
C GLU A 6 74.21 64.75 -7.78
N LYS A 7 73.40 65.73 -7.35
CA LYS A 7 72.61 65.61 -6.12
C LYS A 7 71.35 64.78 -6.38
N ARG A 8 71.37 63.51 -5.97
CA ARG A 8 70.16 62.67 -5.88
C ARG A 8 69.26 63.17 -4.75
N LEU A 9 68.08 63.68 -5.11
CA LEU A 9 66.97 63.89 -4.17
C LEU A 9 66.35 62.53 -3.83
N THR A 10 66.71 61.95 -2.68
CA THR A 10 65.97 60.82 -2.11
C THR A 10 64.68 61.35 -1.50
N PHE A 11 63.59 61.32 -2.26
CA PHE A 11 62.26 61.65 -1.78
C PHE A 11 61.77 60.52 -0.85
N ASN A 12 61.76 60.77 0.46
CA ASN A 12 61.43 59.77 1.46
C ASN A 12 59.90 59.64 1.60
N TRP A 13 59.28 58.91 0.66
CA TRP A 13 57.82 58.72 0.56
C TRP A 13 57.19 58.04 1.78
N LEU A 14 57.96 57.49 2.72
CA LEU A 14 57.45 56.75 3.88
C LEU A 14 56.95 57.61 5.05
N ASN A 15 57.37 58.88 5.16
CA ASN A 15 56.99 59.77 6.29
C ASN A 15 56.09 60.95 5.89
N SER A 16 55.50 60.92 4.68
CA SER A 16 54.56 61.96 4.28
C SER A 16 53.18 61.72 4.93
N PRO A 17 52.46 62.76 5.38
CA PRO A 17 51.11 62.62 5.93
C PRO A 17 50.13 61.97 4.93
N PHE A 18 50.40 62.09 3.63
CA PHE A 18 49.64 61.44 2.56
C PHE A 18 49.79 59.91 2.60
N SER A 19 51.00 59.39 2.87
CA SER A 19 51.28 57.96 2.95
C SER A 19 50.57 57.30 4.14
N ILE A 20 50.48 58.01 5.27
CA ILE A 20 49.75 57.56 6.47
C ILE A 20 48.25 57.48 6.20
N VAL A 21 47.68 58.48 5.51
CA VAL A 21 46.25 58.49 5.13
C VAL A 21 45.92 57.35 4.17
N VAL A 22 46.78 57.08 3.18
CA VAL A 22 46.59 55.94 2.26
C VAL A 22 46.69 54.61 2.99
N CYS A 23 47.69 54.41 3.86
CA CYS A 23 47.80 53.20 4.66
C CYS A 23 46.63 53.01 5.63
N ALA A 24 46.16 54.07 6.28
CA ALA A 24 44.98 54.02 7.15
C ALA A 24 43.70 53.69 6.37
N GLY A 25 43.54 54.23 5.15
CA GLY A 25 42.43 53.90 4.27
C GLY A 25 42.45 52.45 3.79
N ILE A 26 43.62 51.90 3.48
CA ILE A 26 43.80 50.49 3.13
C ILE A 26 43.52 49.60 4.35
N PHE A 27 43.98 49.97 5.54
CA PHE A 27 43.71 49.23 6.77
C PHE A 27 42.22 49.25 7.14
N LEU A 28 41.57 50.40 7.07
CA LEU A 28 40.14 50.53 7.38
C LEU A 28 39.28 49.77 6.37
N SER A 29 39.62 49.81 5.08
CA SER A 29 38.90 49.07 4.05
C SER A 29 39.10 47.55 4.16
N THR A 30 40.32 47.08 4.44
CA THR A 30 40.57 45.65 4.68
C THR A 30 39.91 45.15 5.97
N PHE A 31 39.95 45.95 7.04
CA PHE A 31 39.30 45.59 8.31
C PHE A 31 37.77 45.56 8.17
N ALA A 32 37.19 46.53 7.45
CA ALA A 32 35.76 46.54 7.14
C ALA A 32 35.35 45.34 6.26
N TYR A 33 36.15 44.99 5.26
CA TYR A 33 35.90 43.83 4.39
C TYR A 33 35.96 42.50 5.17
N ILE A 34 36.95 42.33 6.05
CA ILE A 34 37.09 41.13 6.89
C ILE A 34 35.92 41.03 7.90
N TYR A 35 35.56 42.14 8.55
CA TYR A 35 34.49 42.15 9.54
C TYR A 35 33.10 41.91 8.91
N LEU A 36 32.78 42.60 7.81
CA LEU A 36 31.53 42.42 7.07
C LEU A 36 31.46 41.04 6.40
N GLY A 37 32.58 40.54 5.87
CA GLY A 37 32.68 39.20 5.30
C GLY A 37 32.44 38.11 6.35
N LYS A 38 33.00 38.27 7.55
CA LYS A 38 32.75 37.35 8.68
C LYS A 38 31.28 37.39 9.12
N GLN A 39 30.69 38.58 9.26
CA GLN A 39 29.27 38.70 9.61
C GLN A 39 28.34 38.10 8.55
N TYR A 40 28.65 38.28 7.26
CA TYR A 40 27.88 37.68 6.17
C TYR A 40 28.00 36.15 6.17
N PHE A 41 29.20 35.60 6.38
CA PHE A 41 29.40 34.16 6.50
C PHE A 41 28.71 33.59 7.74
N ASP A 42 28.79 34.25 8.89
CA ASP A 42 28.09 33.86 10.12
C ASP A 42 26.56 33.94 9.98
N PHE A 43 26.05 34.90 9.20
CA PHE A 43 24.62 34.98 8.88
C PHE A 43 24.19 33.82 7.96
N LEU A 44 24.97 33.52 6.92
CA LEU A 44 24.70 32.39 6.04
C LEU A 44 24.81 31.05 6.77
N SER A 45 25.78 30.89 7.67
CA SER A 45 25.93 29.66 8.47
C SER A 45 24.76 29.48 9.43
N LYS A 46 24.36 30.52 10.16
CA LYS A 46 23.17 30.49 11.05
C LYS A 46 21.88 30.24 10.28
N ARG A 47 21.74 30.82 9.07
CA ARG A 47 20.59 30.56 8.18
C ARG A 47 20.59 29.14 7.66
N SER A 48 21.75 28.60 7.29
CA SER A 48 21.89 27.21 6.87
C SER A 48 21.56 26.27 8.02
N GLU A 49 22.06 26.55 9.22
CA GLU A 49 21.80 25.78 10.44
C GLU A 49 20.31 25.78 10.80
N SER A 50 19.63 26.92 10.74
CA SER A 50 18.19 27.00 11.00
C SER A 50 17.36 26.24 9.96
N VAL A 51 17.74 26.29 8.68
CA VAL A 51 17.12 25.48 7.62
C VAL A 51 17.35 23.99 7.84
N HIS A 52 18.56 23.59 8.27
CA HIS A 52 18.87 22.20 8.59
C HIS A 52 18.08 21.70 9.81
N GLN A 53 17.96 22.52 10.86
CA GLN A 53 17.15 22.19 12.04
C GLN A 53 15.66 22.05 11.67
N TYR A 54 15.12 22.94 10.84
CA TYR A 54 13.75 22.86 10.35
C TYR A 54 13.49 21.62 9.49
N LYS A 55 14.40 21.28 8.57
CA LYS A 55 14.28 20.05 7.78
C LYS A 55 14.38 18.79 8.64
N SER A 56 15.30 18.77 9.59
CA SER A 56 15.47 17.64 10.52
C SER A 56 14.25 17.44 11.41
N SER A 57 13.66 18.53 11.92
CA SER A 57 12.41 18.44 12.71
C SER A 57 11.24 17.94 11.87
N LYS A 58 11.12 18.38 10.61
CA LYS A 58 10.12 17.86 9.68
C LYS A 58 10.32 16.40 9.30
N TYR A 59 11.56 15.96 9.09
CA TYR A 59 11.84 14.53 8.87
C TYR A 59 11.50 13.68 10.10
N LYS A 60 11.77 14.19 11.31
CA LYS A 60 11.39 13.50 12.54
C LYS A 60 9.88 13.39 12.69
N GLU A 61 9.14 14.46 12.42
CA GLU A 61 7.68 14.48 12.44
C GLU A 61 7.10 13.44 11.45
N LEU A 62 7.57 13.45 10.19
CA LEU A 62 7.15 12.47 9.18
C LEU A 62 7.53 11.03 9.55
N TYR A 63 8.68 10.84 10.17
CA TYR A 63 9.11 9.51 10.65
C TYR A 63 8.17 9.01 11.76
N GLU A 64 7.84 9.85 12.74
CA GLU A 64 6.93 9.52 13.84
C GLU A 64 5.50 9.25 13.34
N GLN A 65 5.03 10.00 12.33
CA GLN A 65 3.73 9.77 11.69
C GLN A 65 3.69 8.48 10.85
N SER A 66 4.81 8.01 10.30
CA SER A 66 4.83 6.84 9.40
C SER A 66 4.28 5.57 10.06
N SER A 67 4.68 5.31 11.31
CA SER A 67 4.34 4.09 12.04
C SER A 67 2.84 3.89 12.24
N PRO A 68 2.07 4.84 12.82
CA PRO A 68 0.63 4.67 13.01
C PRO A 68 -0.14 4.54 11.69
N LYS A 69 0.31 5.22 10.61
CA LYS A 69 -0.36 5.14 9.30
C LYS A 69 -0.16 3.76 8.66
N ILE A 70 1.06 3.23 8.72
CA ILE A 70 1.39 1.91 8.17
C ILE A 70 0.80 0.79 9.02
N LEU A 71 0.74 0.96 10.35
CA LEU A 71 0.04 0.03 11.23
C LEU A 71 -1.45 -0.07 10.88
N ALA A 72 -2.11 1.04 10.56
CA ALA A 72 -3.50 1.05 10.14
C ALA A 72 -3.70 0.32 8.79
N LEU A 73 -2.82 0.57 7.80
CA LEU A 73 -2.81 -0.17 6.53
C LEU A 73 -2.61 -1.67 6.75
N ARG A 74 -1.63 -2.04 7.59
CA ARG A 74 -1.36 -3.44 7.91
C ARG A 74 -2.57 -4.10 8.56
N LYS A 75 -3.12 -3.49 9.61
CA LYS A 75 -4.26 -4.07 10.34
C LYS A 75 -5.47 -4.29 9.44
N SER A 76 -5.80 -3.31 8.60
CA SER A 76 -6.93 -3.41 7.66
C SER A 76 -6.66 -4.44 6.54
N THR A 77 -5.41 -4.55 6.08
CA THR A 77 -5.03 -5.59 5.12
C THR A 77 -5.08 -6.98 5.75
N ASP A 78 -4.55 -7.15 6.96
CA ASP A 78 -4.57 -8.40 7.72
C ASP A 78 -6.02 -8.86 7.96
N GLU A 79 -6.95 -7.93 8.23
CA GLU A 79 -8.39 -8.21 8.34
C GLU A 79 -8.96 -8.81 7.05
N LEU A 80 -8.69 -8.21 5.88
CA LEU A 80 -9.11 -8.74 4.57
C LEU A 80 -8.46 -10.09 4.24
N LEU A 81 -7.15 -10.22 4.46
CA LEU A 81 -6.42 -11.46 4.20
C LEU A 81 -6.88 -12.59 5.13
N SER A 82 -7.33 -12.27 6.35
CA SER A 82 -7.89 -13.27 7.26
C SER A 82 -9.19 -13.89 6.73
N LEU A 83 -9.99 -13.16 5.94
CA LEU A 83 -11.15 -13.73 5.25
C LEU A 83 -10.71 -14.83 4.28
N LEU A 84 -9.66 -14.54 3.50
CA LEU A 84 -9.03 -15.51 2.60
C LEU A 84 -8.28 -16.62 3.32
N GLN A 85 -8.09 -16.58 4.64
CA GLN A 85 -7.56 -17.72 5.38
C GLN A 85 -8.71 -18.61 5.86
N ASN A 86 -9.71 -17.99 6.49
CA ASN A 86 -10.70 -18.69 7.29
C ASN A 86 -11.91 -19.16 6.48
N ASN A 87 -12.28 -18.44 5.42
CA ASN A 87 -13.53 -18.65 4.67
C ASN A 87 -13.32 -18.71 3.16
N TYR A 88 -14.04 -19.55 2.45
CA TYR A 88 -14.12 -19.52 0.98
C TYR A 88 -15.54 -19.18 0.55
N GLY A 89 -15.67 -18.61 -0.64
CA GLY A 89 -16.91 -18.02 -1.11
C GLY A 89 -17.30 -16.85 -0.21
N ILE A 90 -16.43 -15.85 -0.17
CA ILE A 90 -16.55 -14.64 0.61
C ILE A 90 -17.69 -13.81 0.02
N SER A 91 -18.74 -13.63 0.82
CA SER A 91 -19.93 -12.87 0.46
C SER A 91 -19.70 -11.35 0.63
N THR A 92 -20.60 -10.55 0.04
CA THR A 92 -20.62 -9.08 0.22
C THR A 92 -20.67 -8.69 1.70
N PHE A 93 -21.52 -9.38 2.47
CA PHE A 93 -21.69 -9.19 3.92
C PHE A 93 -20.41 -9.41 4.73
N GLU A 94 -19.45 -10.20 4.20
CA GLU A 94 -18.17 -10.48 4.84
C GLU A 94 -17.07 -9.50 4.40
N ILE A 95 -17.10 -9.02 3.16
CA ILE A 95 -16.01 -8.21 2.56
C ILE A 95 -16.23 -6.70 2.64
N GLU A 96 -17.47 -6.22 2.62
CA GLU A 96 -17.78 -4.78 2.56
C GLU A 96 -17.11 -4.02 3.69
N LYS A 97 -17.30 -4.47 4.93
CA LYS A 97 -16.81 -3.74 6.10
C LYS A 97 -15.27 -3.71 6.19
N PRO A 98 -14.57 -4.85 6.04
CA PRO A 98 -13.10 -4.83 5.96
C PRO A 98 -12.55 -3.99 4.79
N LEU A 99 -13.23 -4.00 3.64
CA LEU A 99 -12.81 -3.20 2.49
C LEU A 99 -12.96 -1.69 2.74
N GLU A 100 -14.04 -1.25 3.37
CA GLU A 100 -14.19 0.14 3.84
C GLU A 100 -13.08 0.55 4.83
N ASN A 101 -12.71 -0.35 5.74
CA ASN A 101 -11.64 -0.09 6.71
C ASN A 101 -10.30 0.12 6.01
N LEU A 102 -9.98 -0.70 4.99
CA LEU A 102 -8.80 -0.53 4.16
C LEU A 102 -8.86 0.79 3.40
N GLN A 103 -9.99 1.13 2.78
CA GLN A 103 -10.17 2.40 2.07
C GLN A 103 -9.85 3.60 2.96
N LYS A 104 -10.35 3.62 4.20
CA LYS A 104 -10.06 4.68 5.17
C LYS A 104 -8.59 4.74 5.56
N ALA A 105 -7.94 3.58 5.71
CA ALA A 105 -6.51 3.51 5.98
C ALA A 105 -5.68 4.05 4.80
N ILE A 106 -6.07 3.74 3.56
CA ILE A 106 -5.45 4.28 2.33
C ILE A 106 -5.60 5.79 2.28
N VAL A 107 -6.80 6.35 2.46
CA VAL A 107 -7.01 7.80 2.48
C VAL A 107 -6.14 8.48 3.54
N SER A 108 -6.05 7.88 4.73
CA SER A 108 -5.17 8.40 5.77
C SER A 108 -3.69 8.30 5.41
N TYR A 109 -3.27 7.30 4.62
CA TYR A 109 -1.89 7.14 4.16
C TYR A 109 -1.57 8.09 2.99
N ASP A 110 -2.53 8.36 2.10
CA ASP A 110 -2.38 9.30 1.00
C ASP A 110 -2.08 10.72 1.50
N ASN A 111 -2.77 11.16 2.56
CA ASN A 111 -2.46 12.43 3.22
C ASN A 111 -1.02 12.46 3.74
N TYR A 112 -0.54 11.34 4.29
CA TYR A 112 0.85 11.22 4.72
C TYR A 112 1.84 11.24 3.54
N VAL A 113 1.53 10.54 2.44
CA VAL A 113 2.36 10.58 1.22
C VAL A 113 2.46 12.00 0.68
N PHE A 114 1.36 12.74 0.66
CA PHE A 114 1.35 14.16 0.29
C PHE A 114 2.33 14.96 1.17
N ASP A 115 2.27 14.82 2.50
CA ASP A 115 3.21 15.51 3.38
C ASP A 115 4.68 15.09 3.13
N VAL A 116 4.93 13.81 2.83
CA VAL A 116 6.26 13.31 2.44
C VAL A 116 6.71 13.88 1.10
N GLU A 117 5.83 14.08 0.12
CA GLU A 117 6.16 14.73 -1.16
C GLU A 117 6.59 16.19 -0.97
N PHE A 118 5.95 16.91 -0.05
CA PHE A 118 6.26 18.32 0.20
C PHE A 118 7.54 18.51 1.00
N TYR A 119 7.75 17.71 2.04
CA TYR A 119 8.84 17.93 2.99
C TYR A 119 9.98 16.91 2.89
N GLY A 120 9.70 15.72 2.38
CA GLY A 120 10.64 14.60 2.27
C GLY A 120 11.70 14.76 1.19
N ASN A 121 12.71 13.88 1.22
CA ASN A 121 13.66 13.72 0.11
C ASN A 121 13.19 12.64 -0.88
N SER A 122 13.84 12.58 -2.04
CA SER A 122 13.45 11.66 -3.12
C SER A 122 13.35 10.20 -2.68
N ASN A 123 14.27 9.70 -1.84
CA ASN A 123 14.24 8.31 -1.38
C ASN A 123 13.04 8.04 -0.46
N GLN A 124 12.71 8.98 0.43
CA GLN A 124 11.54 8.89 1.31
C GLN A 124 10.24 8.91 0.49
N VAL A 125 10.15 9.80 -0.50
CA VAL A 125 9.00 9.89 -1.41
C VAL A 125 8.82 8.60 -2.20
N THR A 126 9.90 8.07 -2.78
CA THR A 126 9.84 6.81 -3.54
C THR A 126 9.34 5.67 -2.67
N SER A 127 9.91 5.46 -1.47
CA SER A 127 9.46 4.39 -0.57
C SER A 127 8.03 4.56 -0.08
N ALA A 128 7.58 5.80 0.19
CA ALA A 128 6.20 6.06 0.58
C ALA A 128 5.22 5.74 -0.56
N LYS A 129 5.56 6.10 -1.80
CA LYS A 129 4.76 5.76 -2.98
C LYS A 129 4.71 4.27 -3.29
N GLU A 130 5.77 3.52 -2.97
CA GLU A 130 5.76 2.06 -3.12
C GLU A 130 4.72 1.40 -2.18
N ILE A 131 4.64 1.85 -0.93
CA ILE A 131 3.60 1.39 0.03
C ILE A 131 2.21 1.80 -0.46
N GLN A 132 2.06 3.04 -0.93
CA GLN A 132 0.79 3.54 -1.48
C GLN A 132 0.33 2.64 -2.64
N ARG A 133 1.18 2.43 -3.64
CA ARG A 133 0.88 1.58 -4.80
C ARG A 133 0.51 0.17 -4.38
N TRP A 134 1.26 -0.42 -3.45
CA TRP A 134 0.95 -1.75 -2.93
C TRP A 134 -0.44 -1.79 -2.26
N SER A 135 -0.78 -0.79 -1.45
CA SER A 135 -2.09 -0.72 -0.79
C SER A 135 -3.26 -0.59 -1.78
N TYR A 136 -3.08 0.17 -2.86
CA TYR A 136 -4.05 0.28 -3.94
C TYR A 136 -4.20 -1.02 -4.73
N ASP A 137 -3.11 -1.76 -4.96
CA ASP A 137 -3.17 -3.08 -5.60
C ASP A 137 -4.03 -4.02 -4.75
N VAL A 138 -3.74 -4.17 -3.44
CA VAL A 138 -4.57 -4.97 -2.52
C VAL A 138 -6.04 -4.53 -2.57
N TYR A 139 -6.32 -3.24 -2.43
CA TYR A 139 -7.68 -2.70 -2.47
C TYR A 139 -8.40 -3.04 -3.78
N SER A 140 -7.74 -2.86 -4.93
CA SER A 140 -8.33 -3.12 -6.25
C SER A 140 -8.74 -4.58 -6.43
N GLN A 141 -7.97 -5.50 -5.87
CA GLN A 141 -8.22 -6.93 -5.95
C GLN A 141 -9.42 -7.34 -5.08
N PHE A 142 -9.49 -6.86 -3.84
CA PHE A 142 -10.66 -7.11 -2.99
C PHE A 142 -11.91 -6.37 -3.46
N SER A 143 -11.78 -5.20 -4.08
CA SER A 143 -12.90 -4.54 -4.75
C SER A 143 -13.41 -5.36 -5.94
N SER A 144 -12.53 -5.96 -6.72
CA SER A 144 -12.93 -6.88 -7.79
C SER A 144 -13.63 -8.12 -7.24
N GLN A 145 -13.16 -8.65 -6.10
CA GLN A 145 -13.81 -9.76 -5.40
C GLN A 145 -15.22 -9.39 -4.91
N LEU A 146 -15.41 -8.19 -4.36
CA LEU A 146 -16.73 -7.68 -3.96
C LEU A 146 -17.70 -7.69 -5.15
N LEU A 147 -17.29 -7.17 -6.31
CA LEU A 147 -18.12 -7.15 -7.53
C LEU A 147 -18.50 -8.57 -8.01
N LEU A 148 -17.65 -9.57 -7.81
CA LEU A 148 -17.97 -10.96 -8.13
C LEU A 148 -19.00 -11.54 -7.15
N ALA A 149 -18.85 -11.23 -5.86
CA ALA A 149 -19.80 -11.63 -4.84
C ALA A 149 -21.19 -11.02 -5.06
N GLU A 150 -21.25 -9.71 -5.41
CA GLU A 150 -22.47 -9.01 -5.79
C GLU A 150 -23.19 -9.72 -6.93
N LYS A 151 -22.50 -10.03 -8.03
CA LYS A 151 -23.09 -10.74 -9.18
C LYS A 151 -23.74 -12.08 -8.80
N VAL A 152 -23.05 -12.88 -7.99
CA VAL A 152 -23.57 -14.18 -7.54
C VAL A 152 -24.83 -13.97 -6.68
N GLN A 153 -24.80 -13.01 -5.78
CA GLN A 153 -25.92 -12.71 -4.89
C GLN A 153 -27.12 -12.11 -5.62
N ASP A 154 -26.89 -11.25 -6.61
CA ASP A 154 -27.93 -10.70 -7.47
C ASP A 154 -28.61 -11.82 -8.27
N SER A 155 -27.83 -12.74 -8.84
CA SER A 155 -28.38 -13.92 -9.53
C SER A 155 -29.22 -14.81 -8.60
N ILE A 156 -28.81 -14.96 -7.34
CA ILE A 156 -29.58 -15.67 -6.31
C ILE A 156 -30.88 -14.92 -5.98
N HIS A 157 -30.78 -13.61 -5.80
CA HIS A 157 -31.91 -12.74 -5.49
C HIS A 157 -32.96 -12.79 -6.62
N ASP A 158 -32.52 -12.64 -7.87
CA ASP A 158 -33.36 -12.74 -9.06
C ASP A 158 -34.09 -14.08 -9.13
N MET A 159 -33.35 -15.19 -8.91
CA MET A 159 -33.92 -16.53 -8.87
C MET A 159 -35.00 -16.63 -7.79
N ALA A 160 -34.73 -16.13 -6.58
CA ALA A 160 -35.64 -16.19 -5.44
C ALA A 160 -36.92 -15.36 -5.64
N ILE A 161 -36.84 -14.22 -6.34
CA ILE A 161 -38.00 -13.40 -6.68
C ILE A 161 -38.79 -14.02 -7.84
N GLY A 162 -38.11 -14.40 -8.92
CA GLY A 162 -38.77 -14.84 -10.15
C GLY A 162 -39.51 -16.17 -10.00
N VAL A 163 -38.99 -17.09 -9.17
CA VAL A 163 -39.63 -18.39 -8.94
C VAL A 163 -41.04 -18.25 -8.35
N ASN A 164 -41.31 -17.17 -7.61
CA ASN A 164 -42.61 -16.89 -6.98
C ASN A 164 -43.66 -16.39 -7.99
N LYS A 165 -43.22 -15.90 -9.15
CA LYS A 165 -44.09 -15.35 -10.20
C LYS A 165 -44.57 -16.43 -11.18
N ILE A 166 -44.01 -17.64 -11.11
CA ILE A 166 -44.29 -18.74 -12.05
C ILE A 166 -45.19 -19.76 -11.37
N SER A 167 -46.42 -19.92 -11.89
CA SER A 167 -47.44 -20.83 -11.35
C SER A 167 -47.35 -22.25 -11.89
N ALA A 168 -46.86 -22.45 -13.12
CA ALA A 168 -46.72 -23.77 -13.72
C ALA A 168 -45.46 -24.51 -13.20
N ASN A 169 -45.63 -25.75 -12.73
CA ASN A 169 -44.55 -26.53 -12.13
C ASN A 169 -43.38 -26.83 -13.08
N GLN A 170 -43.64 -27.03 -14.37
CA GLN A 170 -42.60 -27.35 -15.36
C GLN A 170 -41.76 -26.11 -15.71
N GLU A 171 -42.43 -25.00 -16.01
CA GLU A 171 -41.77 -23.70 -16.25
C GLU A 171 -40.96 -23.24 -15.03
N ARG A 172 -41.48 -23.47 -13.82
CA ARG A 172 -40.76 -23.17 -12.58
C ARG A 172 -39.46 -23.98 -12.47
N LYS A 173 -39.49 -25.27 -12.80
CA LYS A 173 -38.27 -26.12 -12.78
C LYS A 173 -37.25 -25.67 -13.81
N GLU A 174 -37.69 -25.31 -15.02
CA GLU A 174 -36.81 -24.80 -16.08
C GLU A 174 -36.18 -23.46 -15.70
N TYR A 175 -36.96 -22.55 -15.11
CA TYR A 175 -36.48 -21.27 -14.59
C TYR A 175 -35.43 -21.44 -13.48
N ILE A 176 -35.71 -22.29 -12.48
CA ILE A 176 -34.76 -22.60 -11.41
C ILE A 176 -33.47 -23.16 -12.01
N ARG A 177 -33.57 -24.12 -12.94
CA ARG A 177 -32.41 -24.75 -13.57
C ARG A 177 -31.54 -23.72 -14.29
N PHE A 178 -32.15 -22.84 -15.10
CA PHE A 178 -31.43 -21.78 -15.81
C PHE A 178 -30.64 -20.87 -14.87
N HIS A 179 -31.30 -20.37 -13.80
CA HIS A 179 -30.64 -19.51 -12.83
C HIS A 179 -29.57 -20.26 -12.02
N PHE A 180 -29.82 -21.52 -11.67
CA PHE A 180 -28.85 -22.35 -10.96
C PHE A 180 -27.58 -22.57 -11.79
N ASP A 181 -27.70 -22.87 -13.08
CA ASP A 181 -26.56 -23.01 -13.99
C ASP A 181 -25.77 -21.69 -14.11
N LYS A 182 -26.46 -20.54 -14.14
CA LYS A 182 -25.84 -19.20 -14.10
C LYS A 182 -25.06 -18.97 -12.80
N ILE A 183 -25.69 -19.18 -11.64
CA ILE A 183 -25.08 -19.03 -10.31
C ILE A 183 -23.84 -19.92 -10.21
N GLN A 184 -23.92 -21.16 -10.71
CA GLN A 184 -22.80 -22.09 -10.70
C GLN A 184 -21.58 -21.61 -11.50
N ASN A 185 -21.80 -20.91 -12.62
CA ASN A 185 -20.72 -20.37 -13.45
C ASN A 185 -20.09 -19.12 -12.82
N GLU A 186 -20.92 -18.24 -12.26
CA GLU A 186 -20.45 -17.05 -11.54
C GLU A 186 -19.66 -17.44 -10.30
N LEU A 187 -20.15 -18.44 -9.54
CA LEU A 187 -19.47 -18.97 -8.36
C LEU A 187 -18.11 -19.58 -8.69
N ASN A 188 -18.01 -20.32 -9.81
CA ASN A 188 -16.73 -20.85 -10.28
C ASN A 188 -15.72 -19.74 -10.54
N THR A 189 -16.16 -18.65 -11.17
CA THR A 189 -15.30 -17.50 -11.45
C THR A 189 -14.86 -16.84 -10.15
N MET A 190 -15.80 -16.61 -9.23
CA MET A 190 -15.53 -16.02 -7.91
C MET A 190 -14.49 -16.83 -7.12
N ILE A 191 -14.64 -18.16 -7.04
CA ILE A 191 -13.69 -19.02 -6.32
C ILE A 191 -12.33 -19.10 -6.99
N GLN A 192 -12.28 -19.06 -8.33
CA GLN A 192 -11.00 -19.00 -9.03
C GLN A 192 -10.24 -17.71 -8.69
N GLU A 193 -10.92 -16.58 -8.66
CA GLU A 193 -10.30 -15.31 -8.27
C GLU A 193 -9.91 -15.31 -6.78
N GLU A 194 -10.76 -15.78 -5.86
CA GLU A 194 -10.38 -15.91 -4.44
C GLU A 194 -9.11 -16.74 -4.25
N ASN A 195 -9.00 -17.86 -4.96
CA ASN A 195 -7.82 -18.71 -4.90
C ASN A 195 -6.58 -17.98 -5.44
N LYS A 196 -6.70 -17.25 -6.56
CA LYS A 196 -5.60 -16.41 -7.07
C LYS A 196 -5.18 -15.36 -6.05
N LEU A 197 -6.15 -14.69 -5.40
CA LEU A 197 -5.87 -13.69 -4.35
C LEU A 197 -5.19 -14.31 -3.14
N TYR A 198 -5.67 -15.47 -2.67
CA TYR A 198 -5.05 -16.21 -1.58
C TYR A 198 -3.58 -16.52 -1.88
N TYR A 199 -3.31 -17.11 -3.05
CA TYR A 199 -1.96 -17.48 -3.43
C TYR A 199 -1.07 -16.28 -3.77
N LYS A 200 -1.64 -15.14 -4.23
CA LYS A 200 -0.88 -13.91 -4.47
C LYS A 200 -0.50 -13.25 -3.14
N TYR A 201 -1.48 -12.97 -2.28
CA TYR A 201 -1.27 -12.09 -1.13
C TYR A 201 -1.02 -12.80 0.20
N TYR A 202 -1.79 -13.84 0.52
CA TYR A 202 -1.68 -14.49 1.82
C TYR A 202 -0.34 -15.24 1.96
N LYS A 203 0.09 -15.91 0.89
CA LYS A 203 1.33 -16.68 0.92
C LYS A 203 2.60 -15.83 0.78
N PHE A 204 2.52 -14.62 0.23
CA PHE A 204 3.72 -13.85 -0.16
C PHE A 204 3.79 -12.38 0.31
N ASP A 205 2.67 -11.68 0.59
CA ASP A 205 2.70 -10.20 0.67
C ASP A 205 2.61 -9.56 2.07
N ILE A 206 2.23 -10.28 3.13
CA ILE A 206 2.41 -9.77 4.51
C ILE A 206 3.90 -9.43 4.79
N PRO A 207 4.88 -10.23 4.33
CA PRO A 207 6.29 -9.84 4.34
C PRO A 207 6.59 -8.56 3.55
N VAL A 208 5.89 -8.27 2.45
CA VAL A 208 6.14 -7.12 1.57
C VAL A 208 5.89 -5.80 2.29
N LEU A 209 4.74 -5.63 2.94
CA LEU A 209 4.44 -4.37 3.65
C LEU A 209 5.45 -4.10 4.77
N LYS A 210 5.88 -5.15 5.49
CA LYS A 210 6.93 -5.03 6.52
C LYS A 210 8.25 -4.55 5.90
N LEU A 211 8.63 -5.07 4.73
CA LEU A 211 9.87 -4.69 4.07
C LEU A 211 9.83 -3.28 3.51
N LEU A 212 8.71 -2.90 2.88
CA LEU A 212 8.50 -1.52 2.41
C LEU A 212 8.52 -0.53 3.59
N TYR A 213 7.94 -0.90 4.73
CA TYR A 213 8.04 -0.11 5.96
C TYR A 213 9.46 0.02 6.46
N ASN A 214 10.22 -1.08 6.49
CA ASN A 214 11.61 -1.06 6.90
C ASN A 214 12.46 -0.19 5.97
N GLN A 215 12.23 -0.24 4.66
CA GLN A 215 12.90 0.63 3.68
C GLN A 215 12.57 2.12 3.91
N LEU A 216 11.30 2.46 4.14
CA LEU A 216 10.90 3.83 4.48
C LEU A 216 11.56 4.30 5.79
N SER A 217 11.54 3.44 6.82
CA SER A 217 12.16 3.70 8.12
C SER A 217 13.67 3.90 8.03
N TYR A 218 14.35 3.09 7.21
CA TYR A 218 15.77 3.26 6.91
C TYR A 218 16.03 4.64 6.31
N ASN A 219 15.28 5.02 5.27
CA ASN A 219 15.44 6.31 4.58
C ASN A 219 15.20 7.51 5.50
N PHE A 220 14.24 7.43 6.42
CA PHE A 220 14.06 8.46 7.45
C PHE A 220 15.23 8.51 8.42
N ARG A 221 15.62 7.38 9.02
CA ARG A 221 16.69 7.32 10.03
C ARG A 221 18.03 7.84 9.51
N VAL A 222 18.40 7.48 8.28
CA VAL A 222 19.60 8.04 7.61
C VAL A 222 19.51 9.57 7.53
N SER A 223 18.34 10.10 7.17
CA SER A 223 18.15 11.54 6.94
C SER A 223 18.13 12.38 8.22
N ILE A 224 17.81 11.78 9.38
CA ILE A 224 17.84 12.44 10.69
C ILE A 224 19.08 12.06 11.53
N GLY A 225 20.02 11.30 10.97
CA GLY A 225 21.25 10.90 11.66
C GLY A 225 21.03 9.90 12.81
N LEU A 226 19.95 9.12 12.79
CA LEU A 226 19.73 8.04 13.75
C LEU A 226 20.46 6.77 13.32
N ASN A 227 21.01 6.05 14.29
CA ASN A 227 21.63 4.73 14.06
C ASN A 227 20.64 3.78 13.38
N ILE A 228 21.13 3.04 12.38
CA ILE A 228 20.39 2.00 11.67
C ILE A 228 20.46 0.71 12.48
N THR A 229 19.32 0.08 12.73
CA THR A 229 19.27 -1.22 13.41
C THR A 229 19.67 -2.34 12.45
N SER A 230 20.20 -3.44 12.98
CA SER A 230 20.57 -4.62 12.19
C SER A 230 19.40 -5.17 11.34
N GLU A 231 18.18 -5.15 11.89
CA GLU A 231 16.96 -5.58 11.18
C GLU A 231 16.68 -4.71 9.93
N LEU A 232 16.90 -3.39 10.01
CA LEU A 232 16.70 -2.50 8.87
C LEU A 232 17.79 -2.68 7.81
N ALA A 233 19.03 -2.93 8.22
CA ALA A 233 20.13 -3.21 7.28
C ALA A 233 19.87 -4.48 6.45
N GLN A 234 19.43 -5.56 7.11
CA GLN A 234 19.10 -6.84 6.47
C GLN A 234 17.87 -6.76 5.56
N SER A 235 16.88 -5.91 5.90
CA SER A 235 15.66 -5.78 5.10
C SER A 235 15.87 -5.30 3.65
N SER A 236 16.98 -4.58 3.39
CA SER A 236 17.33 -4.11 2.05
C SER A 236 17.77 -5.24 1.10
N GLU A 237 18.34 -6.32 1.63
CA GLU A 237 18.75 -7.50 0.86
C GLU A 237 17.54 -8.37 0.48
N ILE A 238 16.53 -8.45 1.37
CA ILE A 238 15.30 -9.25 1.18
C ILE A 238 14.39 -8.68 0.08
N ALA A 239 14.44 -7.37 -0.19
CA ALA A 239 13.68 -6.75 -1.29
C ALA A 239 14.00 -7.36 -2.67
N SER A 240 15.21 -7.90 -2.83
CA SER A 240 15.62 -8.62 -4.04
C SER A 240 15.01 -10.03 -4.13
N GLU A 241 14.81 -10.71 -2.99
CA GLU A 241 14.22 -12.05 -2.90
C GLU A 241 12.71 -12.03 -3.20
N ILE A 242 12.00 -10.98 -2.79
CA ILE A 242 10.57 -10.84 -3.08
C ILE A 242 10.28 -10.67 -4.57
N LYS A 243 11.10 -9.88 -5.28
CA LYS A 243 10.98 -9.76 -6.75
C LYS A 243 11.20 -11.10 -7.46
N GLN A 244 11.95 -12.02 -6.86
CA GLN A 244 12.11 -13.39 -7.38
C GLN A 244 10.91 -14.28 -7.02
N LEU A 245 10.27 -14.07 -5.86
CA LEU A 245 9.05 -14.78 -5.46
C LEU A 245 7.85 -14.42 -6.33
N GLU A 246 7.66 -13.14 -6.70
CA GLU A 246 6.61 -12.71 -7.66
C GLU A 246 6.76 -13.42 -9.02
N LYS A 247 8.00 -13.57 -9.50
CA LYS A 247 8.32 -14.26 -10.77
C LYS A 247 8.01 -15.76 -10.77
N ASN A 248 7.85 -16.38 -9.59
CA ASN A 248 7.67 -17.82 -9.44
C ASN A 248 6.22 -18.26 -9.17
N SER A 249 5.24 -17.35 -9.24
CA SER A 249 3.82 -17.73 -9.14
C SER A 249 3.35 -18.48 -10.42
N LYS A 250 3.65 -19.78 -10.50
CA LYS A 250 3.32 -20.70 -11.61
C LYS A 250 1.82 -20.86 -11.95
N HIS A 251 0.93 -20.07 -11.35
CA HIS A 251 -0.51 -20.35 -11.31
C HIS A 251 -1.41 -19.22 -11.83
N GLN A 252 -0.86 -18.22 -12.52
CA GLN A 252 -1.63 -17.13 -13.13
C GLN A 252 -2.65 -17.57 -14.21
N GLY A 253 -2.77 -18.86 -14.53
CA GLY A 253 -3.71 -19.36 -15.55
C GLY A 253 -4.35 -20.73 -15.29
N SER A 254 -4.09 -21.39 -14.17
CA SER A 254 -4.69 -22.71 -13.86
C SER A 254 -6.05 -22.57 -13.18
N GLN A 255 -7.06 -23.33 -13.59
CA GLN A 255 -8.32 -23.44 -12.85
C GLN A 255 -8.06 -24.14 -11.52
N ILE A 256 -8.23 -23.41 -10.41
CA ILE A 256 -7.99 -23.94 -9.06
C ILE A 256 -9.32 -24.49 -8.50
N PRO A 257 -9.40 -25.79 -8.13
CA PRO A 257 -10.63 -26.39 -7.58
C PRO A 257 -11.08 -25.79 -6.23
N TYR A 258 -12.36 -25.95 -5.88
CA TYR A 258 -12.96 -25.55 -4.59
C TYR A 258 -12.34 -26.28 -3.40
N VAL A 259 -11.95 -27.56 -3.57
CA VAL A 259 -11.26 -28.31 -2.52
C VAL A 259 -9.96 -27.63 -2.06
N VAL A 260 -9.32 -26.86 -2.94
CA VAL A 260 -8.14 -26.04 -2.63
C VAL A 260 -8.54 -24.84 -1.78
N ALA A 261 -9.65 -24.19 -2.11
CA ALA A 261 -10.17 -23.05 -1.36
C ALA A 261 -10.56 -23.42 0.08
N GLN A 262 -11.06 -24.64 0.31
CA GLN A 262 -11.38 -25.13 1.65
C GLN A 262 -10.12 -25.48 2.46
N SER A 263 -9.12 -26.08 1.84
CA SER A 263 -7.97 -26.65 2.56
C SER A 263 -6.82 -25.69 2.73
N ARG A 264 -6.59 -24.77 1.78
CA ARG A 264 -5.60 -23.67 1.74
C ARG A 264 -4.14 -23.97 2.16
N ALA A 265 -3.84 -25.20 2.56
CA ALA A 265 -2.53 -25.70 2.95
C ALA A 265 -1.90 -26.60 1.87
N VAL A 266 -2.64 -26.96 0.82
CA VAL A 266 -2.16 -27.84 -0.25
C VAL A 266 -1.50 -27.00 -1.34
N LEU A 267 -0.27 -27.36 -1.72
CA LEU A 267 0.35 -26.81 -2.92
C LEU A 267 -0.49 -27.24 -4.12
N SER A 268 -0.90 -26.30 -4.96
CA SER A 268 -1.67 -26.58 -6.19
C SER A 268 -0.97 -27.59 -7.12
N SER A 269 0.33 -27.82 -6.94
CA SER A 269 1.14 -28.83 -7.64
C SER A 269 0.76 -30.28 -7.35
N ASP A 270 0.02 -30.54 -6.27
CA ASP A 270 -0.26 -31.91 -5.82
C ASP A 270 -1.60 -32.46 -6.38
N PHE A 271 -2.30 -31.66 -7.19
CA PHE A 271 -3.61 -32.03 -7.72
C PHE A 271 -3.48 -32.69 -9.10
N SER A 272 -3.71 -34.01 -9.15
CA SER A 272 -4.02 -34.68 -10.41
C SER A 272 -5.53 -34.57 -10.68
N ALA A 273 -5.90 -33.98 -11.82
CA ALA A 273 -7.30 -33.74 -12.22
C ALA A 273 -8.13 -35.03 -12.41
N ASN A 274 -7.50 -36.22 -12.35
CA ASN A 274 -8.11 -37.52 -12.59
C ASN A 274 -8.54 -38.27 -11.32
N ASP A 275 -8.42 -37.65 -10.13
CA ASP A 275 -8.86 -38.27 -8.89
C ASP A 275 -10.38 -38.10 -8.68
N ILE A 276 -11.12 -39.20 -8.84
CA ILE A 276 -12.57 -39.28 -8.67
C ILE A 276 -13.02 -38.79 -7.28
N LEU A 277 -12.20 -38.99 -6.23
CA LEU A 277 -12.52 -38.51 -4.88
C LEU A 277 -12.45 -36.99 -4.80
N LEU A 278 -11.49 -36.37 -5.49
CA LEU A 278 -11.35 -34.91 -5.56
C LEU A 278 -12.54 -34.30 -6.31
N THR A 279 -12.94 -34.85 -7.46
CA THR A 279 -14.10 -34.36 -8.22
C THR A 279 -15.40 -34.43 -7.40
N LYS A 280 -15.61 -35.51 -6.64
CA LYS A 280 -16.78 -35.64 -5.75
C LYS A 280 -16.75 -34.64 -4.60
N LYS A 281 -15.58 -34.45 -3.98
CA LYS A 281 -15.41 -33.47 -2.90
C LYS A 281 -15.65 -32.05 -3.41
N ASP A 282 -15.12 -31.71 -4.58
CA ASP A 282 -15.30 -30.41 -5.22
C ASP A 282 -16.78 -30.10 -5.50
N SER A 283 -17.49 -31.06 -6.09
CA SER A 283 -18.93 -30.94 -6.38
C SER A 283 -19.76 -30.73 -5.11
N ARG A 284 -19.42 -31.45 -4.03
CA ARG A 284 -20.09 -31.31 -2.73
C ARG A 284 -19.85 -29.92 -2.12
N LEU A 285 -18.59 -29.46 -2.10
CA LEU A 285 -18.25 -28.15 -1.55
C LEU A 285 -18.91 -27.01 -2.31
N LYS A 286 -19.01 -27.15 -3.63
CA LYS A 286 -19.73 -26.21 -4.47
C LYS A 286 -21.22 -26.13 -4.08
N ALA A 287 -21.87 -27.27 -3.89
CA ALA A 287 -23.27 -27.31 -3.46
C ALA A 287 -23.47 -26.69 -2.07
N GLU A 288 -22.62 -27.04 -1.10
CA GLU A 288 -22.65 -26.46 0.25
C GLU A 288 -22.48 -24.93 0.22
N LEU A 289 -21.63 -24.42 -0.68
CA LEU A 289 -21.42 -22.98 -0.83
C LEU A 289 -22.61 -22.27 -1.48
N VAL A 290 -23.25 -22.87 -2.48
CA VAL A 290 -24.49 -22.33 -3.06
C VAL A 290 -25.56 -22.21 -1.98
N ASP A 291 -25.74 -23.24 -1.15
CA ASP A 291 -26.70 -23.22 -0.05
C ASP A 291 -26.36 -22.14 0.99
N LYS A 292 -25.08 -21.97 1.35
CA LYS A 292 -24.61 -20.86 2.22
C LYS A 292 -25.05 -19.51 1.66
N LEU A 293 -24.74 -19.24 0.38
CA LEU A 293 -25.00 -17.94 -0.24
C LEU A 293 -26.50 -17.66 -0.42
N ILE A 294 -27.29 -18.69 -0.77
CA ILE A 294 -28.76 -18.55 -0.83
C ILE A 294 -29.32 -18.15 0.53
N ASN A 295 -28.90 -18.83 1.59
CA ASN A 295 -29.36 -18.50 2.95
C ASN A 295 -28.96 -17.07 3.34
N GLN A 296 -27.72 -16.66 3.06
CA GLN A 296 -27.25 -15.30 3.35
C GLN A 296 -28.05 -14.22 2.60
N VAL A 297 -28.33 -14.42 1.31
CA VAL A 297 -29.14 -13.47 0.53
C VAL A 297 -30.56 -13.37 1.11
N VAL A 298 -31.18 -14.53 1.39
CA VAL A 298 -32.54 -14.58 1.94
C VAL A 298 -32.61 -13.97 3.34
N GLU A 299 -31.58 -14.10 4.18
CA GLU A 299 -31.56 -13.57 5.55
C GLU A 299 -31.31 -12.06 5.60
N ASN A 300 -30.57 -11.52 4.64
CA ASN A 300 -30.25 -10.09 4.62
C ASN A 300 -31.28 -9.28 3.82
N ASP A 301 -31.96 -9.89 2.85
CA ASP A 301 -33.01 -9.22 2.07
C ASP A 301 -34.34 -9.09 2.86
N SER A 302 -34.84 -7.86 3.00
CA SER A 302 -36.05 -7.59 3.79
C SER A 302 -37.34 -8.08 3.13
N TYR A 303 -37.40 -8.11 1.80
CA TYR A 303 -38.53 -8.59 1.03
C TYR A 303 -38.59 -10.12 1.06
N LEU A 304 -37.47 -10.79 0.77
CA LEU A 304 -37.37 -12.25 0.80
C LEU A 304 -37.62 -12.82 2.20
N ARG A 305 -37.19 -12.14 3.27
CA ARG A 305 -37.55 -12.51 4.66
C ARG A 305 -39.05 -12.48 4.91
N LYS A 306 -39.75 -11.44 4.44
CA LYS A 306 -41.20 -11.30 4.60
C LYS A 306 -41.91 -12.40 3.83
N GLU A 307 -41.53 -12.62 2.57
CA GLU A 307 -42.02 -13.70 1.71
C GLU A 307 -41.84 -15.10 2.32
N ARG A 308 -40.68 -15.36 2.95
CA ARG A 308 -40.40 -16.62 3.66
C ARG A 308 -41.26 -16.78 4.91
N SER A 309 -41.48 -15.70 5.67
CA SER A 309 -42.26 -15.76 6.92
C SER A 309 -43.76 -15.91 6.69
N LEU A 310 -44.31 -15.32 5.62
CA LEU A 310 -45.70 -15.53 5.20
C LEU A 310 -45.95 -17.01 4.87
N ARG A 311 -45.08 -17.63 4.07
CA ARG A 311 -45.20 -19.05 3.72
C ARG A 311 -45.08 -20.02 4.88
N ARG A 312 -44.26 -19.71 5.90
CA ARG A 312 -44.17 -20.54 7.12
C ARG A 312 -45.44 -20.52 7.97
N LYS A 313 -46.35 -19.56 7.77
CA LYS A 313 -47.63 -19.49 8.48
C LYS A 313 -48.75 -20.22 7.74
N ASP A 314 -48.56 -20.52 6.45
CA ASP A 314 -49.52 -21.22 5.59
C ASP A 314 -49.32 -22.75 5.57
N PHE A 315 -48.36 -23.26 6.36
CA PHE A 315 -48.09 -24.67 6.65
C PHE A 315 -48.19 -24.92 8.15
#